data_AF-A0A9J6GM43-F1
#
_entry.id   AF-A0A9J6GM43-F1
#
_cell.length_a   1.000
_cell.length_b   1.000
_cell.length_c   1.000
_cell.angle_alpha   90.00
_cell.angle_beta   90.00
_cell.angle_gamma   90.00
#
_symmetry.space_group_name_H-M   'P 1'
#
loop_
_entity.id
_entity.type
_entity.pdbx_description
1 polymer ?
#
loop_
_entity_poly.entity_id
_entity_poly.type
_entity_poly.pdbx_seq_one_letter_code
_entity_poly.pdbx_strand_id
1 'polypeptide(L)'
;MADSDVNTEKDPAESTSLTSKRVKERRHYTEDCLQDDEIEGRRMFTVEDKVTSPAFTCSFVKEMKGEVWVRTLAQSSQLGEKCVERNSTTKLLLFFHIVASFYHCCWVCLYCRLPSHNFTCNDVRQCVGSRRILDVMDVTTQKDIEMTMKDWCRYFENPNRDKLLNVISLEFSHTKLENYVESPSLVRQVDWVDVVWPRHLKESQTEGTNAIEDMKYPKVQKYCLMSVKGCYTDFHIDFGGTSVWYHLLRGQKVFWLIPPTKRNFQLYEQWVLSGKQGDVFFGETVEKCDRVTLTEGDTFFIPTGWIHAVYTPEDALVFGGNFLHSYGIEKQLQICQIEDATHVSVPRAFCDFFCRGERGKVPVKFRYPFYREMLWYVLQRYVQCLLGINHLTCNEDGDPVDGPKRGAQQQASGPATFHPSYLCAQEGFYFIGCGGCPLNVSNSW
;
A
#
# COMPACT_ATOMS: atom_id res chain seq x y z
N MET A 1 68.07 56.26 -3.73
CA MET A 1 68.75 57.45 -3.19
C MET A 1 67.71 58.21 -2.40
N ALA A 2 67.96 58.44 -1.11
CA ALA A 2 67.24 59.34 -0.17
C ALA A 2 65.70 59.14 -0.05
N ASP A 3 65.10 59.02 1.14
CA ASP A 3 65.12 59.95 2.28
C ASP A 3 64.54 61.33 1.88
N SER A 4 63.63 61.98 2.62
CA SER A 4 62.99 61.67 3.90
C SER A 4 61.89 62.72 4.20
N ASP A 5 61.01 62.47 5.18
CA ASP A 5 60.64 63.32 6.35
C ASP A 5 60.57 64.88 6.23
N VAL A 6 59.74 65.67 6.94
CA VAL A 6 58.72 65.48 8.02
C VAL A 6 58.03 66.85 8.32
N ASN A 7 57.01 66.88 9.20
CA ASN A 7 56.45 68.04 9.96
C ASN A 7 55.46 68.99 9.22
N THR A 8 54.50 69.64 9.91
CA THR A 8 54.46 70.10 11.33
C THR A 8 53.03 70.16 11.93
N GLU A 9 52.91 69.93 13.26
CA GLU A 9 51.99 70.55 14.28
C GLU A 9 50.47 70.77 13.98
N LYS A 10 49.47 70.43 14.83
CA LYS A 10 49.29 70.75 16.28
C LYS A 10 47.99 70.11 16.87
N ASP A 11 48.02 69.75 18.15
CA ASP A 11 46.88 69.37 19.04
C ASP A 11 46.12 70.62 19.60
N PRO A 12 45.03 70.57 20.43
CA PRO A 12 44.43 69.41 21.14
C PRO A 12 42.87 69.31 21.25
N ALA A 13 42.43 68.20 21.90
CA ALA A 13 41.24 68.01 22.76
C ALA A 13 39.80 67.88 22.16
N GLU A 14 39.28 66.65 22.25
CA GLU A 14 38.01 66.19 22.87
C GLU A 14 36.72 67.05 22.72
N SER A 15 35.55 66.53 22.32
CA SER A 15 35.02 65.15 22.21
C SER A 15 33.89 65.10 21.13
N THR A 16 33.04 64.08 20.92
CA THR A 16 32.61 62.88 21.67
C THR A 16 32.16 61.74 20.70
N SER A 17 31.81 60.56 21.23
CA SER A 17 31.07 59.41 20.63
C SER A 17 31.20 59.15 19.10
N LEU A 18 31.94 58.14 18.62
CA LEU A 18 31.70 56.68 18.73
C LEU A 18 30.37 56.22 18.07
N THR A 19 30.31 55.20 17.19
CA THR A 19 31.30 54.13 16.90
C THR A 19 31.28 53.68 15.43
N SER A 20 32.45 53.29 14.92
CA SER A 20 32.69 52.86 13.54
C SER A 20 32.26 51.41 13.24
N LYS A 21 32.02 51.13 11.95
CA LYS A 21 32.02 49.77 11.38
C LYS A 21 33.36 49.09 11.65
N ARG A 22 33.36 47.86 12.16
CA ARG A 22 34.51 46.94 12.04
C ARG A 22 34.06 45.50 11.83
N VAL A 23 34.65 44.88 10.82
CA VAL A 23 34.53 43.45 10.49
C VAL A 23 35.01 42.63 11.69
N LYS A 24 34.26 41.59 12.07
CA LYS A 24 34.65 40.63 13.13
C LYS A 24 34.98 39.27 12.50
N GLU A 25 35.94 38.57 13.09
CA GLU A 25 36.62 37.45 12.42
C GLU A 25 35.72 36.25 12.11
N ARG A 26 36.08 35.51 11.04
CA ARG A 26 35.55 34.16 10.79
C ARG A 26 35.94 33.27 11.97
N ARG A 27 34.96 32.88 12.78
CA ARG A 27 35.13 31.78 13.74
C ARG A 27 35.28 30.48 12.97
N HIS A 28 36.42 29.83 13.18
CA HIS A 28 36.64 28.45 12.79
C HIS A 28 35.73 27.59 13.68
N TYR A 29 34.73 26.93 13.11
CA TYR A 29 33.99 25.89 13.83
C TYR A 29 34.90 24.65 13.85
N THR A 30 35.22 24.18 15.05
CA THR A 30 35.97 22.94 15.25
C THR A 30 35.12 21.73 14.84
N GLU A 31 35.78 20.68 14.34
CA GLU A 31 35.16 19.48 13.75
C GLU A 31 34.53 18.52 14.80
N ASP A 32 34.15 19.03 15.98
CA ASP A 32 33.67 18.24 17.12
C ASP A 32 32.14 18.05 17.15
N CYS A 33 31.40 18.56 16.14
CA CYS A 33 29.93 18.43 16.05
C CYS A 33 29.45 17.32 15.10
N LEU A 34 30.36 16.49 14.56
CA LEU A 34 30.03 15.43 13.59
C LEU A 34 29.87 14.03 14.21
N GLN A 35 29.60 13.93 15.52
CA GLN A 35 29.36 12.65 16.21
C GLN A 35 27.90 12.35 16.57
N ASP A 36 26.98 13.33 16.52
CA ASP A 36 25.56 13.08 16.83
C ASP A 36 24.81 12.38 15.67
N ASP A 37 25.28 12.52 14.42
CA ASP A 37 24.64 11.91 13.24
C ASP A 37 24.73 10.36 13.21
N GLU A 38 25.67 9.74 13.96
CA GLU A 38 25.73 8.27 14.09
C GLU A 38 24.69 7.68 15.07
N ILE A 39 24.03 8.53 15.88
CA ILE A 39 22.98 8.11 16.81
C ILE A 39 21.60 8.09 16.11
N GLU A 40 21.43 8.85 15.02
CA GLU A 40 20.18 9.06 14.28
C GLU A 40 19.75 7.84 13.42
N GLY A 41 19.56 6.68 14.06
CA GLY A 41 19.08 5.46 13.39
C GLY A 41 19.06 4.18 14.22
N ARG A 42 19.54 4.18 15.47
CA ARG A 42 19.41 2.99 16.34
C ARG A 42 18.04 2.98 17.01
N ARG A 43 17.21 1.99 16.64
CA ARG A 43 15.96 1.69 17.35
C ARG A 43 16.26 1.37 18.82
N MET A 44 15.51 1.98 19.73
CA MET A 44 15.65 1.77 21.19
C MET A 44 14.97 0.47 21.67
N PHE A 45 14.32 -0.26 20.76
CA PHE A 45 13.74 -1.57 21.01
C PHE A 45 14.29 -2.64 20.06
N THR A 46 14.49 -3.85 20.59
CA THR A 46 14.80 -5.06 19.82
C THR A 46 13.53 -5.63 19.20
N VAL A 47 13.51 -5.99 17.91
CA VAL A 47 12.31 -6.59 17.28
C VAL A 47 12.17 -8.06 17.67
N GLU A 48 13.29 -8.75 17.83
CA GLU A 48 13.40 -10.15 18.22
C GLU A 48 12.75 -10.43 19.59
N ASP A 49 12.87 -9.49 20.53
CA ASP A 49 12.16 -9.52 21.82
C ASP A 49 10.64 -9.41 21.62
N LYS A 50 10.18 -8.60 20.65
CA LYS A 50 8.74 -8.48 20.32
C LYS A 50 8.21 -9.71 19.58
N VAL A 51 9.05 -10.43 18.85
CA VAL A 51 8.72 -11.70 18.17
C VAL A 51 8.55 -12.85 19.17
N THR A 52 9.23 -12.80 20.32
CA THR A 52 9.14 -13.83 21.37
C THR A 52 8.20 -13.45 22.52
N SER A 53 7.91 -12.16 22.72
CA SER A 53 7.04 -11.63 23.79
C SER A 53 5.66 -12.31 23.87
N PRO A 54 5.14 -12.65 25.06
CA PRO A 54 3.78 -13.16 25.25
C PRO A 54 2.69 -12.07 25.19
N ALA A 55 3.05 -10.78 25.10
CA ALA A 55 2.10 -9.67 25.18
C ALA A 55 1.13 -9.58 23.98
N PHE A 56 1.54 -10.08 22.81
CA PHE A 56 0.80 -9.92 21.54
C PHE A 56 -0.03 -11.17 21.21
N THR A 57 -0.86 -11.60 22.16
CA THR A 57 -1.62 -12.87 22.13
C THR A 57 -3.12 -12.67 21.97
N CYS A 58 -3.54 -11.53 21.43
CA CYS A 58 -4.91 -11.35 20.95
C CYS A 58 -5.22 -12.32 19.80
N SER A 59 -6.49 -12.49 19.44
CA SER A 59 -6.89 -13.24 18.26
C SER A 59 -7.87 -12.40 17.45
N PHE A 60 -7.35 -11.78 16.40
CA PHE A 60 -8.09 -11.01 15.40
C PHE A 60 -8.12 -11.73 14.05
N VAL A 61 -7.14 -12.60 13.79
CA VAL A 61 -7.07 -13.39 12.56
C VAL A 61 -8.05 -14.56 12.61
N LYS A 62 -8.85 -14.69 11.56
CA LYS A 62 -9.76 -15.81 11.34
C LYS A 62 -9.20 -16.72 10.24
N GLU A 63 -8.84 -17.94 10.61
CA GLU A 63 -8.45 -18.97 9.67
C GLU A 63 -9.66 -19.49 8.88
N MET A 64 -9.50 -19.72 7.58
CA MET A 64 -10.54 -20.27 6.70
C MET A 64 -9.97 -21.14 5.58
N LYS A 65 -10.83 -22.00 4.99
CA LYS A 65 -10.53 -22.72 3.75
C LYS A 65 -11.13 -21.97 2.55
N GLY A 66 -10.41 -21.91 1.43
CA GLY A 66 -10.82 -21.13 0.24
C GLY A 66 -12.22 -21.48 -0.28
N GLU A 67 -12.55 -22.78 -0.37
CA GLU A 67 -13.89 -23.25 -0.79
C GLU A 67 -15.03 -22.69 0.08
N VAL A 68 -14.81 -22.65 1.40
CA VAL A 68 -15.80 -22.14 2.37
C VAL A 68 -15.97 -20.65 2.17
N TRP A 69 -14.89 -19.93 1.83
CA TRP A 69 -14.96 -18.49 1.59
C TRP A 69 -15.72 -18.15 0.32
N VAL A 70 -15.37 -18.78 -0.81
CA VAL A 70 -16.10 -18.61 -2.08
C VAL A 70 -17.59 -18.97 -1.92
N ARG A 71 -17.92 -20.05 -1.21
CA ARG A 71 -19.32 -20.41 -0.91
C ARG A 71 -20.01 -19.41 0.01
N THR A 72 -19.34 -18.92 1.05
CA THR A 72 -19.90 -17.90 1.96
C THR A 72 -20.22 -16.62 1.18
N LEU A 73 -19.35 -16.21 0.26
CA LEU A 73 -19.54 -15.02 -0.57
C LEU A 73 -20.63 -15.23 -1.64
N ALA A 74 -20.66 -16.38 -2.32
CA ALA A 74 -21.72 -16.73 -3.28
C ALA A 74 -23.12 -16.85 -2.63
N GLN A 75 -23.18 -17.31 -1.37
CA GLN A 75 -24.41 -17.28 -0.57
C GLN A 75 -24.73 -15.86 -0.08
N SER A 76 -23.73 -15.03 0.19
CA SER A 76 -23.90 -13.61 0.52
C SER A 76 -24.43 -12.81 -0.68
N SER A 77 -24.07 -13.15 -1.92
CA SER A 77 -24.62 -12.50 -3.12
C SER A 77 -26.07 -12.91 -3.44
N GLN A 78 -26.53 -14.07 -2.94
CA GLN A 78 -27.95 -14.45 -2.96
C GLN A 78 -28.75 -13.89 -1.76
N LEU A 79 -28.06 -13.52 -0.67
CA LEU A 79 -28.61 -12.93 0.55
C LEU A 79 -27.94 -11.59 0.84
N GLY A 80 -28.03 -10.65 -0.11
CA GLY A 80 -27.27 -9.39 -0.22
C GLY A 80 -27.29 -8.42 0.95
N GLU A 81 -27.97 -8.76 2.05
CA GLU A 81 -28.09 -7.95 3.26
C GLU A 81 -27.43 -8.62 4.48
N LYS A 82 -27.37 -9.95 4.59
CA LYS A 82 -27.18 -10.60 5.90
C LYS A 82 -25.76 -10.97 6.33
N CYS A 83 -24.80 -11.06 5.41
CA CYS A 83 -23.43 -11.43 5.76
C CYS A 83 -22.48 -10.23 5.88
N VAL A 84 -22.65 -9.20 5.06
CA VAL A 84 -21.85 -7.95 5.14
C VAL A 84 -22.36 -7.04 6.26
N GLU A 85 -23.68 -7.01 6.51
CA GLU A 85 -24.25 -6.15 7.56
C GLU A 85 -24.11 -6.76 8.97
N ARG A 86 -24.21 -8.09 9.12
CA ARG A 86 -23.97 -8.75 10.42
C ARG A 86 -22.50 -8.94 10.77
N ASN A 87 -21.63 -9.06 9.76
CA ASN A 87 -20.18 -8.95 9.95
C ASN A 87 -19.69 -7.65 9.34
N SER A 88 -20.00 -6.53 10.01
CA SER A 88 -19.29 -5.26 9.76
C SER A 88 -17.79 -5.55 9.62
N THR A 89 -17.15 -4.93 8.62
CA THR A 89 -15.78 -5.20 8.12
C THR A 89 -14.66 -4.94 9.14
N THR A 90 -15.03 -4.72 10.40
CA THR A 90 -14.24 -4.43 11.59
C THR A 90 -13.49 -5.63 12.17
N LYS A 91 -13.79 -6.88 11.75
CA LYS A 91 -13.32 -8.12 12.43
C LYS A 91 -12.69 -9.21 11.57
N LEU A 92 -12.62 -9.08 10.24
CA LEU A 92 -12.16 -10.16 9.36
C LEU A 92 -10.76 -9.87 8.79
N LEU A 93 -9.72 -10.06 9.59
CA LEU A 93 -8.42 -10.47 9.04
C LEU A 93 -8.57 -11.94 8.64
N LEU A 94 -8.23 -12.27 7.39
CA LEU A 94 -8.47 -13.60 6.84
C LEU A 94 -7.17 -14.29 6.49
N PHE A 95 -6.99 -15.47 7.06
CA PHE A 95 -5.81 -16.30 6.87
C PHE A 95 -6.22 -17.62 6.22
N PHE A 96 -5.58 -17.94 5.11
CA PHE A 96 -5.72 -19.21 4.41
C PHE A 96 -4.42 -19.97 4.55
N HIS A 97 -4.40 -20.94 5.47
CA HIS A 97 -3.27 -21.85 5.62
C HIS A 97 -3.29 -22.91 4.51
N ILE A 98 -2.19 -23.04 3.77
CA ILE A 98 -2.04 -24.14 2.80
C ILE A 98 -1.40 -25.34 3.50
N VAL A 99 -2.21 -26.37 3.77
CA VAL A 99 -1.67 -27.66 4.21
C VAL A 99 -0.92 -28.30 3.03
N ALA A 100 0.39 -28.50 3.21
CA ALA A 100 1.38 -28.84 2.18
C ALA A 100 1.09 -30.12 1.34
N SER A 101 0.15 -30.98 1.74
CA SER A 101 -0.24 -32.15 0.95
C SER A 101 -1.03 -31.81 -0.33
N PHE A 102 -1.51 -30.57 -0.50
CA PHE A 102 -2.40 -30.19 -1.61
C PHE A 102 -2.08 -28.81 -2.22
N TYR A 103 -0.81 -28.56 -2.57
CA TYR A 103 -0.40 -27.37 -3.35
C TYR A 103 -1.26 -27.15 -4.62
N HIS A 104 -1.74 -28.22 -5.26
CA HIS A 104 -2.57 -28.12 -6.47
C HIS A 104 -4.03 -27.68 -6.21
N CYS A 105 -4.51 -27.75 -4.96
CA CYS A 105 -5.94 -27.56 -4.65
C CYS A 105 -6.28 -26.12 -4.23
N CYS A 106 -5.40 -25.42 -3.51
CA CYS A 106 -5.72 -24.07 -3.00
C CYS A 106 -5.87 -23.01 -4.12
N TRP A 107 -5.12 -23.17 -5.22
CA TRP A 107 -5.20 -22.30 -6.41
C TRP A 107 -6.60 -22.35 -7.03
N VAL A 108 -7.20 -23.54 -7.04
CA VAL A 108 -8.58 -23.78 -7.48
C VAL A 108 -9.61 -23.21 -6.48
N CYS A 109 -9.25 -23.12 -5.19
CA CYS A 109 -10.14 -22.65 -4.13
C CYS A 109 -10.23 -21.12 -4.02
N LEU A 110 -9.14 -20.39 -4.32
CA LEU A 110 -9.12 -18.91 -4.32
C LEU A 110 -9.12 -18.30 -5.73
N TYR A 111 -9.01 -19.14 -6.77
CA TYR A 111 -8.91 -18.74 -8.18
C TYR A 111 -7.83 -17.67 -8.42
N CYS A 112 -6.65 -17.92 -7.81
CA CYS A 112 -5.42 -17.16 -8.01
C CYS A 112 -4.41 -17.97 -8.83
N ARG A 113 -3.47 -17.26 -9.45
CA ARG A 113 -2.33 -17.83 -10.18
C ARG A 113 -1.05 -17.20 -9.64
N LEU A 114 -0.04 -18.01 -9.41
CA LEU A 114 1.27 -17.62 -8.90
C LEU A 114 2.36 -18.31 -9.75
N PRO A 115 3.63 -17.94 -9.65
CA PRO A 115 4.72 -18.75 -10.17
C PRO A 115 4.95 -20.00 -9.29
N SER A 116 5.78 -20.93 -9.75
CA SER A 116 6.12 -22.16 -9.00
C SER A 116 6.89 -21.86 -7.71
N HIS A 117 6.84 -22.76 -6.72
CA HIS A 117 7.64 -22.66 -5.48
C HIS A 117 9.16 -22.46 -5.71
N ASN A 118 9.69 -22.94 -6.84
CA ASN A 118 11.10 -22.78 -7.22
C ASN A 118 11.48 -21.37 -7.73
N PHE A 119 10.52 -20.48 -7.96
CA PHE A 119 10.76 -19.14 -8.50
C PHE A 119 11.65 -18.30 -7.58
N THR A 120 12.55 -17.50 -8.18
CA THR A 120 13.63 -16.80 -7.47
C THR A 120 13.65 -15.29 -7.73
N CYS A 121 14.43 -14.54 -6.94
CA CYS A 121 14.73 -13.13 -7.20
C CYS A 121 15.34 -12.91 -8.61
N ASN A 122 16.15 -13.85 -9.09
CA ASN A 122 16.70 -13.83 -10.43
C ASN A 122 15.64 -14.04 -11.53
N ASP A 123 14.56 -14.77 -11.27
CA ASP A 123 13.43 -14.90 -12.20
C ASP A 123 12.60 -13.61 -12.24
N VAL A 124 12.34 -12.98 -11.08
CA VAL A 124 11.78 -11.61 -11.02
C VAL A 124 12.60 -10.66 -11.90
N ARG A 125 13.94 -10.65 -11.75
CA ARG A 125 14.88 -9.84 -12.55
C ARG A 125 14.78 -10.11 -14.06
N GLN A 126 14.56 -11.35 -14.47
CA GLN A 126 14.37 -11.71 -15.88
C GLN A 126 13.02 -11.23 -16.42
N CYS A 127 11.96 -11.24 -15.60
CA CYS A 127 10.62 -10.83 -16.00
C CYS A 127 10.43 -9.30 -16.05
N VAL A 128 10.96 -8.55 -15.08
CA VAL A 128 10.81 -7.07 -14.99
C VAL A 128 11.96 -6.29 -15.64
N GLY A 129 13.08 -6.96 -15.94
CA GLY A 129 14.24 -6.39 -16.61
C GLY A 129 15.34 -5.92 -15.65
N SER A 130 16.60 -6.18 -16.02
CA SER A 130 17.76 -5.98 -15.13
C SER A 130 18.13 -4.52 -14.85
N ARG A 131 17.71 -3.58 -15.71
CA ARG A 131 17.92 -2.13 -15.53
C ARG A 131 16.73 -1.44 -14.85
N ARG A 132 15.69 -2.18 -14.48
CA ARG A 132 14.55 -1.63 -13.73
C ARG A 132 15.06 -1.04 -12.42
N ILE A 133 14.80 0.25 -12.20
CA ILE A 133 15.04 0.90 -10.90
C ILE A 133 13.99 0.40 -9.91
N LEU A 134 14.44 0.18 -8.68
CA LEU A 134 13.66 -0.17 -7.51
C LEU A 134 13.81 0.91 -6.46
N ASP A 135 12.72 1.14 -5.73
CA ASP A 135 12.77 1.73 -4.41
C ASP A 135 13.11 0.64 -3.40
N VAL A 136 14.17 0.84 -2.63
CA VAL A 136 14.69 -0.13 -1.66
C VAL A 136 14.85 0.54 -0.31
N MET A 137 14.12 0.07 0.68
CA MET A 137 14.14 0.60 2.04
C MET A 137 15.39 0.12 2.79
N ASP A 138 16.20 1.04 3.32
CA ASP A 138 17.21 0.73 4.32
C ASP A 138 16.51 0.56 5.69
N VAL A 139 16.48 -0.67 6.20
CA VAL A 139 15.69 -1.09 7.36
C VAL A 139 16.13 -0.40 8.66
N THR A 140 17.39 0.06 8.74
CA THR A 140 17.89 0.77 9.92
C THR A 140 17.32 2.17 9.97
N THR A 141 17.29 2.87 8.83
CA THR A 141 16.86 4.28 8.76
C THR A 141 15.39 4.46 8.36
N GLN A 142 14.74 3.41 7.86
CA GLN A 142 13.42 3.44 7.19
C GLN A 142 13.36 4.47 6.03
N LYS A 143 14.51 4.79 5.41
CA LYS A 143 14.63 5.69 4.25
C LYS A 143 14.84 4.85 2.98
N ASP A 144 14.26 5.29 1.87
CA ASP A 144 14.43 4.62 0.57
C ASP A 144 15.71 5.07 -0.14
N ILE A 145 16.37 4.11 -0.80
CA ILE A 145 17.44 4.29 -1.77
C ILE A 145 17.05 3.65 -3.11
N GLU A 146 17.52 4.22 -4.22
CA GLU A 146 17.26 3.66 -5.55
C GLU A 146 18.42 2.76 -6.02
N MET A 147 18.10 1.59 -6.58
CA MET A 147 19.08 0.72 -7.24
C MET A 147 18.46 -0.13 -8.35
N THR A 148 19.29 -0.77 -9.18
CA THR A 148 18.79 -1.64 -10.25
C THR A 148 18.38 -3.03 -9.73
N MET A 149 17.40 -3.66 -10.38
CA MET A 149 17.06 -5.08 -10.15
C MET A 149 18.26 -6.04 -10.28
N LYS A 150 19.30 -5.69 -11.05
CA LYS A 150 20.52 -6.48 -11.13
C LYS A 150 21.33 -6.41 -9.82
N ASP A 151 21.48 -5.22 -9.27
CA ASP A 151 22.26 -5.01 -8.05
C ASP A 151 21.49 -5.49 -6.81
N TRP A 152 20.15 -5.29 -6.79
CA TRP A 152 19.25 -5.91 -5.82
C TRP A 152 19.35 -7.45 -5.84
N CYS A 153 19.31 -8.09 -7.02
CA CYS A 153 19.45 -9.55 -7.12
C CYS A 153 20.80 -10.03 -6.56
N ARG A 154 21.90 -9.34 -6.87
CA ARG A 154 23.23 -9.64 -6.31
C ARG A 154 23.25 -9.50 -4.78
N TYR A 155 22.61 -8.46 -4.24
CA TYR A 155 22.49 -8.25 -2.80
C TYR A 155 21.65 -9.34 -2.12
N PHE A 156 20.49 -9.69 -2.71
CA PHE A 156 19.57 -10.68 -2.18
C PHE A 156 20.18 -12.08 -2.17
N GLU A 157 20.96 -12.45 -3.20
CA GLU A 157 21.62 -13.77 -3.28
C GLU A 157 22.94 -13.85 -2.48
N ASN A 158 23.47 -12.74 -1.99
CA ASN A 158 24.68 -12.74 -1.16
C ASN A 158 24.33 -13.12 0.29
N PRO A 159 24.94 -14.17 0.88
CA PRO A 159 24.71 -14.55 2.28
C PRO A 159 25.33 -13.57 3.30
N ASN A 160 26.33 -12.78 2.91
CA ASN A 160 27.03 -11.82 3.78
C ASN A 160 26.63 -10.39 3.38
N ARG A 161 25.67 -9.80 4.10
CA ARG A 161 25.04 -8.52 3.75
C ARG A 161 25.47 -7.42 4.73
N ASP A 162 26.10 -6.37 4.21
CA ASP A 162 26.62 -5.24 5.03
C ASP A 162 25.51 -4.33 5.57
N LYS A 163 24.34 -4.34 4.92
CA LYS A 163 23.14 -3.57 5.28
C LYS A 163 21.91 -4.46 5.25
N LEU A 164 20.90 -4.11 6.04
CA LEU A 164 19.56 -4.69 5.92
C LEU A 164 18.71 -3.81 4.99
N LEU A 165 18.46 -4.33 3.79
CA LEU A 165 17.68 -3.67 2.74
C LEU A 165 16.44 -4.50 2.38
N ASN A 166 15.34 -3.83 2.03
CA ASN A 166 14.03 -4.45 1.81
C ASN A 166 13.33 -3.88 0.57
N VAL A 167 12.77 -4.72 -0.30
CA VAL A 167 11.91 -4.30 -1.42
C VAL A 167 10.48 -4.67 -1.11
N ILE A 168 9.61 -3.67 -0.96
CA ILE A 168 8.18 -3.84 -0.69
C ILE A 168 7.27 -3.20 -1.75
N SER A 169 7.83 -2.44 -2.69
CA SER A 169 7.13 -1.52 -3.61
C SER A 169 7.31 -1.84 -5.10
N LEU A 170 7.90 -3.00 -5.46
CA LEU A 170 8.03 -3.41 -6.86
C LEU A 170 6.67 -3.81 -7.45
N GLU A 171 5.97 -2.83 -8.02
CA GLU A 171 4.78 -3.07 -8.84
C GLU A 171 5.21 -3.56 -10.24
N PHE A 172 4.66 -4.70 -10.66
CA PHE A 172 5.10 -5.43 -11.85
C PHE A 172 4.00 -5.63 -12.92
N SER A 173 2.84 -4.98 -12.80
CA SER A 173 1.88 -4.90 -13.91
C SER A 173 2.55 -4.27 -15.14
N HIS A 174 2.16 -4.69 -16.33
CA HIS A 174 2.78 -4.33 -17.61
C HIS A 174 4.25 -4.81 -17.74
N THR A 175 4.56 -5.95 -17.10
CA THR A 175 5.81 -6.71 -17.31
C THR A 175 5.51 -8.17 -17.62
N LYS A 176 6.52 -8.96 -17.99
CA LYS A 176 6.34 -10.41 -18.22
C LYS A 176 5.87 -11.15 -16.95
N LEU A 177 6.17 -10.60 -15.76
CA LEU A 177 5.82 -11.22 -14.48
C LEU A 177 4.31 -11.24 -14.25
N GLU A 178 3.59 -10.29 -14.85
CA GLU A 178 2.14 -10.19 -14.73
C GLU A 178 1.41 -11.46 -15.17
N ASN A 179 1.90 -12.12 -16.22
CA ASN A 179 1.29 -13.35 -16.72
C ASN A 179 1.40 -14.52 -15.75
N TYR A 180 2.37 -14.49 -14.81
CA TYR A 180 2.54 -15.52 -13.79
C TYR A 180 1.72 -15.24 -12.53
N VAL A 181 1.23 -14.01 -12.32
CA VAL A 181 0.53 -13.64 -11.08
C VAL A 181 -0.86 -13.05 -11.35
N GLU A 182 -1.85 -13.73 -10.82
CA GLU A 182 -3.25 -13.34 -10.79
C GLU A 182 -3.72 -13.37 -9.33
N SER A 183 -4.34 -12.29 -8.88
CA SER A 183 -4.86 -12.14 -7.51
C SER A 183 -5.93 -13.19 -7.18
N PRO A 184 -6.45 -13.26 -5.94
CA PRO A 184 -7.66 -14.03 -5.65
C PRO A 184 -8.89 -13.47 -6.39
N SER A 185 -9.82 -14.33 -6.86
CA SER A 185 -10.94 -13.87 -7.70
C SER A 185 -11.87 -12.87 -7.02
N LEU A 186 -12.05 -12.94 -5.70
CA LEU A 186 -12.82 -11.93 -4.98
C LEU A 186 -12.22 -10.53 -5.14
N VAL A 187 -10.89 -10.40 -5.13
CA VAL A 187 -10.22 -9.10 -5.29
C VAL A 187 -10.64 -8.47 -6.62
N ARG A 188 -10.57 -9.23 -7.73
CA ARG A 188 -11.02 -8.77 -9.06
C ARG A 188 -12.51 -8.43 -9.13
N GLN A 189 -13.34 -8.98 -8.26
CA GLN A 189 -14.78 -8.70 -8.19
C GLN A 189 -15.13 -7.45 -7.37
N VAL A 190 -14.22 -6.93 -6.53
CA VAL A 190 -14.50 -5.80 -5.63
C VAL A 190 -13.53 -4.62 -5.77
N ASP A 191 -12.37 -4.82 -6.40
CA ASP A 191 -11.37 -3.78 -6.62
C ASP A 191 -11.89 -2.70 -7.57
N TRP A 192 -11.94 -1.47 -7.08
CA TRP A 192 -12.30 -0.29 -7.86
C TRP A 192 -11.46 -0.10 -9.12
N VAL A 193 -10.22 -0.57 -9.17
CA VAL A 193 -9.42 -0.50 -10.41
C VAL A 193 -10.01 -1.38 -11.54
N ASP A 194 -10.66 -2.49 -11.20
CA ASP A 194 -11.25 -3.42 -12.16
C ASP A 194 -12.74 -3.13 -12.44
N VAL A 195 -13.49 -2.72 -11.41
CA VAL A 195 -14.96 -2.57 -11.50
C VAL A 195 -15.46 -1.13 -11.62
N VAL A 196 -14.59 -0.14 -11.39
CA VAL A 196 -14.94 1.29 -11.41
C VAL A 196 -14.14 2.13 -12.41
N TRP A 197 -12.82 1.95 -12.50
CA TRP A 197 -11.99 2.78 -13.40
C TRP A 197 -12.34 2.55 -14.87
N PRO A 198 -12.31 3.58 -15.75
CA PRO A 198 -12.59 3.39 -17.17
C PRO A 198 -11.62 2.40 -17.83
N ARG A 199 -12.17 1.34 -18.42
CA ARG A 199 -11.39 0.21 -18.97
C ARG A 199 -10.39 0.66 -20.04
N HIS A 200 -10.84 1.46 -21.00
CA HIS A 200 -9.98 2.01 -22.07
C HIS A 200 -8.77 2.79 -21.53
N LEU A 201 -8.88 3.48 -20.38
CA LEU A 201 -7.73 4.15 -19.76
C LEU A 201 -6.75 3.13 -19.17
N LYS A 202 -7.25 2.10 -18.48
CA LYS A 202 -6.43 1.02 -17.94
C LYS A 202 -5.69 0.25 -19.05
N GLU A 203 -6.42 -0.11 -20.11
CA GLU A 203 -5.91 -0.84 -21.28
C GLU A 203 -4.93 -0.01 -22.12
N SER A 204 -5.01 1.33 -22.05
CA SER A 204 -4.03 2.23 -22.67
C SER A 204 -2.69 2.34 -21.92
N GLN A 205 -2.57 1.73 -20.73
CA GLN A 205 -1.30 1.70 -19.99
C GLN A 205 -0.27 0.83 -20.72
N THR A 206 0.91 1.39 -20.98
CA THR A 206 2.04 0.67 -21.58
C THR A 206 3.27 0.66 -20.69
N GLU A 207 3.44 1.68 -19.84
CA GLU A 207 4.63 1.83 -19.00
C GLU A 207 4.57 0.89 -17.79
N GLY A 208 5.65 0.12 -17.58
CA GLY A 208 5.75 -0.90 -16.54
C GLY A 208 6.25 -0.37 -15.18
N THR A 209 6.82 0.84 -15.14
CA THR A 209 7.18 1.55 -13.90
C THR A 209 5.98 2.23 -13.24
N ASN A 210 6.21 2.96 -12.15
CA ASN A 210 5.19 3.73 -11.43
C ASN A 210 5.41 5.24 -11.59
N ALA A 211 6.01 5.66 -12.71
CA ALA A 211 6.14 7.07 -13.07
C ALA A 211 4.74 7.70 -13.23
N ILE A 212 4.41 8.65 -12.36
CA ILE A 212 3.05 9.25 -12.28
C ILE A 212 2.65 9.99 -13.56
N GLU A 213 3.62 10.49 -14.33
CA GLU A 213 3.41 11.23 -15.58
C GLU A 213 2.88 10.33 -16.71
N ASP A 214 3.29 9.06 -16.72
CA ASP A 214 2.88 8.05 -17.71
C ASP A 214 1.70 7.19 -17.24
N MET A 215 1.33 7.28 -15.96
CA MET A 215 0.30 6.43 -15.33
C MET A 215 -1.13 6.83 -15.79
N LYS A 216 -1.91 5.85 -16.27
CA LYS A 216 -3.29 6.02 -16.79
C LYS A 216 -4.40 5.46 -15.89
N TYR A 217 -4.02 4.70 -14.86
CA TYR A 217 -4.91 4.18 -13.82
C TYR A 217 -4.12 3.99 -12.51
N PRO A 218 -4.75 3.79 -11.34
CA PRO A 218 -4.03 3.51 -10.11
C PRO A 218 -3.26 2.17 -10.14
N LYS A 219 -1.99 2.22 -10.56
CA LYS A 219 -1.12 1.05 -10.76
C LYS A 219 -0.57 0.54 -9.43
N VAL A 220 -1.43 -0.15 -8.67
CA VAL A 220 -1.17 -0.64 -7.30
C VAL A 220 -1.64 -2.09 -7.07
N GLN A 221 -2.05 -2.80 -8.13
CA GLN A 221 -2.74 -4.09 -8.02
C GLN A 221 -1.82 -5.29 -7.81
N LYS A 222 -0.55 -5.23 -8.25
CA LYS A 222 0.37 -6.39 -8.28
C LYS A 222 1.78 -6.01 -7.84
N TYR A 223 2.10 -6.28 -6.57
CA TYR A 223 3.41 -6.04 -5.94
C TYR A 223 4.17 -7.35 -5.69
N CYS A 224 5.48 -7.32 -5.96
CA CYS A 224 6.42 -8.37 -5.59
C CYS A 224 7.29 -7.85 -4.46
N LEU A 225 7.24 -8.48 -3.29
CA LEU A 225 8.05 -8.09 -2.14
C LEU A 225 9.18 -9.11 -1.97
N MET A 226 10.39 -8.59 -1.81
CA MET A 226 11.61 -9.36 -1.61
C MET A 226 12.28 -8.82 -0.36
N SER A 227 12.30 -9.63 0.70
CA SER A 227 12.78 -9.21 2.02
C SER A 227 13.84 -10.19 2.50
N VAL A 228 14.96 -9.68 3.00
CA VAL A 228 15.97 -10.55 3.62
C VAL A 228 15.65 -10.79 5.10
N LYS A 229 16.24 -11.85 5.66
CA LYS A 229 16.23 -12.13 7.09
C LYS A 229 16.67 -10.90 7.90
N GLY A 230 15.90 -10.57 8.94
CA GLY A 230 16.11 -9.39 9.79
C GLY A 230 15.38 -8.14 9.32
N CYS A 231 14.78 -8.13 8.11
CA CYS A 231 14.02 -6.97 7.64
C CYS A 231 12.79 -6.70 8.52
N TYR A 232 12.65 -5.45 8.96
CA TYR A 232 11.51 -4.92 9.69
C TYR A 232 10.95 -3.69 8.98
N THR A 233 9.63 -3.68 8.81
CA THR A 233 8.85 -2.51 8.37
C THR A 233 7.96 -2.12 9.54
N ASP A 234 8.12 -0.89 10.03
CA ASP A 234 7.47 -0.40 11.24
C ASP A 234 5.95 -0.21 11.05
N PHE A 235 5.23 0.15 12.12
CA PHE A 235 3.78 0.28 12.11
C PHE A 235 3.28 1.32 11.10
N HIS A 236 2.45 0.87 10.15
CA HIS A 236 1.86 1.71 9.12
C HIS A 236 0.40 1.32 8.83
N ILE A 237 -0.27 2.15 8.04
CA ILE A 237 -1.55 1.87 7.39
C ILE A 237 -1.30 2.01 5.88
N ASP A 238 -1.77 1.08 5.06
CA ASP A 238 -1.60 1.14 3.61
C ASP A 238 -2.35 2.34 2.98
N PHE A 239 -1.75 2.87 1.93
CA PHE A 239 -2.08 4.17 1.34
C PHE A 239 -3.53 4.26 0.81
N GLY A 240 -4.19 5.39 1.05
CA GLY A 240 -5.61 5.59 0.75
C GLY A 240 -6.55 4.68 1.57
N GLY A 241 -6.04 3.91 2.52
CA GLY A 241 -6.80 2.91 3.25
C GLY A 241 -7.16 1.68 2.43
N THR A 242 -6.30 1.28 1.49
CA THR A 242 -6.48 0.03 0.75
C THR A 242 -6.62 -1.19 1.66
N SER A 243 -7.35 -2.18 1.17
CA SER A 243 -7.22 -3.55 1.65
C SER A 243 -6.09 -4.23 0.87
N VAL A 244 -5.42 -5.18 1.52
CA VAL A 244 -4.26 -5.90 0.99
C VAL A 244 -4.61 -7.39 0.80
N TRP A 245 -4.15 -7.99 -0.29
CA TRP A 245 -3.98 -9.44 -0.38
C TRP A 245 -2.47 -9.75 -0.44
N TYR A 246 -2.04 -10.79 0.29
CA TYR A 246 -0.62 -11.08 0.54
C TYR A 246 -0.38 -12.58 0.51
N HIS A 247 0.38 -13.09 -0.46
CA HIS A 247 0.71 -14.50 -0.60
C HIS A 247 2.20 -14.73 -0.40
N LEU A 248 2.57 -15.50 0.62
CA LEU A 248 3.95 -15.83 0.95
C LEU A 248 4.43 -17.03 0.15
N LEU A 249 5.07 -16.78 -1.00
CA LEU A 249 5.54 -17.85 -1.89
C LEU A 249 6.72 -18.64 -1.34
N ARG A 250 7.58 -18.00 -0.54
CA ARG A 250 8.71 -18.64 0.15
C ARG A 250 9.09 -17.87 1.41
N GLY A 251 9.54 -18.59 2.45
CA GLY A 251 10.11 -18.03 3.67
C GLY A 251 9.08 -17.83 4.79
N GLN A 252 9.31 -16.85 5.65
CA GLN A 252 8.46 -16.57 6.82
C GLN A 252 8.22 -15.07 6.99
N LYS A 253 7.05 -14.70 7.52
CA LYS A 253 6.73 -13.32 7.93
C LYS A 253 6.06 -13.31 9.29
N VAL A 254 6.30 -12.29 10.10
CA VAL A 254 5.61 -12.05 11.37
C VAL A 254 4.94 -10.68 11.30
N PHE A 255 3.63 -10.65 11.46
CA PHE A 255 2.82 -9.43 11.47
C PHE A 255 2.40 -9.10 12.90
N TRP A 256 2.45 -7.82 13.27
CA TRP A 256 1.72 -7.28 14.41
C TRP A 256 0.50 -6.49 13.90
N LEU A 257 -0.65 -6.68 14.53
CA LEU A 257 -1.95 -6.32 13.96
C LEU A 257 -2.80 -5.58 15.00
N ILE A 258 -3.18 -4.35 14.66
CA ILE A 258 -3.92 -3.44 15.55
C ILE A 258 -5.22 -3.00 14.84
N PRO A 259 -6.40 -3.17 15.47
CA PRO A 259 -7.67 -2.93 14.80
C PRO A 259 -7.93 -1.44 14.53
N PRO A 260 -8.63 -1.09 13.42
CA PRO A 260 -8.96 0.29 13.02
C PRO A 260 -10.06 0.91 13.90
N THR A 261 -9.77 1.12 15.18
CA THR A 261 -10.62 1.83 16.13
C THR A 261 -10.29 3.33 16.14
N LYS A 262 -11.28 4.18 16.44
CA LYS A 262 -11.06 5.64 16.54
C LYS A 262 -9.95 6.00 17.54
N ARG A 263 -9.84 5.23 18.63
CA ARG A 263 -8.79 5.40 19.65
C ARG A 263 -7.41 5.03 19.12
N ASN A 264 -7.29 3.94 18.36
CA ASN A 264 -6.01 3.49 17.79
C ASN A 264 -5.54 4.43 16.66
N PHE A 265 -6.46 4.97 15.85
CA PHE A 265 -6.12 5.99 14.86
C PHE A 265 -5.59 7.28 15.51
N GLN A 266 -6.21 7.75 16.59
CA GLN A 266 -5.69 8.91 17.36
C GLN A 266 -4.31 8.64 17.97
N LEU A 267 -4.07 7.43 18.47
CA LEU A 267 -2.73 7.02 18.97
C LEU A 267 -1.71 6.99 17.84
N TYR A 268 -2.08 6.43 16.68
CA TYR A 268 -1.21 6.31 15.51
C TYR A 268 -0.83 7.69 14.97
N GLU A 269 -1.80 8.59 14.78
CA GLU A 269 -1.57 9.97 14.36
C GLU A 269 -0.63 10.71 15.32
N GLN A 270 -0.85 10.60 16.63
CA GLN A 270 0.02 11.18 17.66
C GLN A 270 1.43 10.58 17.65
N TRP A 271 1.57 9.28 17.45
CA TRP A 271 2.85 8.58 17.36
C TRP A 271 3.63 8.99 16.10
N VAL A 272 2.99 9.02 14.93
CA VAL A 272 3.61 9.49 13.68
C VAL A 272 4.10 10.93 13.80
N LEU A 273 3.27 11.83 14.34
CA LEU A 273 3.61 13.24 14.54
C LEU A 273 4.69 13.47 15.62
N SER A 274 4.92 12.50 16.50
CA SER A 274 5.91 12.63 17.59
C SER A 274 7.36 12.51 17.14
N GLY A 275 7.63 11.86 16.00
CA GLY A 275 8.98 11.54 15.54
C GLY A 275 9.67 10.40 16.32
N LYS A 276 8.95 9.69 17.20
CA LYS A 276 9.48 8.65 18.10
C LYS A 276 9.28 7.22 17.61
N GLN A 277 9.13 7.03 16.30
CA GLN A 277 8.96 5.72 15.67
C GLN A 277 10.10 4.76 16.05
N GLY A 278 11.35 5.24 16.04
CA GLY A 278 12.52 4.44 16.45
C GLY A 278 12.59 4.12 17.95
N ASP A 279 11.91 4.91 18.80
CA ASP A 279 11.99 4.77 20.26
C ASP A 279 10.90 3.84 20.83
N VAL A 280 9.71 3.88 20.24
CA VAL A 280 8.48 3.30 20.82
C VAL A 280 7.87 2.29 19.87
N PHE A 281 7.91 1.02 20.25
CA PHE A 281 7.17 -0.04 19.55
C PHE A 281 5.66 0.19 19.72
N PHE A 282 5.00 0.70 18.68
CA PHE A 282 3.62 1.19 18.77
C PHE A 282 2.61 0.16 19.29
N GLY A 283 2.83 -1.14 19.02
CA GLY A 283 2.02 -2.25 19.54
C GLY A 283 1.94 -2.35 21.08
N GLU A 284 2.84 -1.71 21.82
CA GLU A 284 2.79 -1.63 23.30
C GLU A 284 2.00 -0.42 23.82
N THR A 285 1.59 0.50 22.93
CA THR A 285 0.83 1.72 23.28
C THR A 285 -0.69 1.54 23.21
N VAL A 286 -1.14 0.44 22.61
CA VAL A 286 -2.57 0.13 22.36
C VAL A 286 -3.08 -0.94 23.33
N GLU A 287 -4.39 -0.95 23.58
CA GLU A 287 -5.03 -1.94 24.48
C GLU A 287 -4.86 -3.39 23.98
N LYS A 288 -4.87 -3.58 22.66
CA LYS A 288 -4.85 -4.90 22.02
C LYS A 288 -4.06 -4.88 20.72
N CYS A 289 -3.08 -5.76 20.65
CA CYS A 289 -2.30 -6.07 19.46
C CYS A 289 -2.19 -7.60 19.35
N ASP A 290 -2.44 -8.14 18.15
CA ASP A 290 -2.25 -9.54 17.80
C ASP A 290 -0.88 -9.68 17.10
N ARG A 291 -0.24 -10.86 17.20
CA ARG A 291 0.97 -11.21 16.45
C ARG A 291 0.78 -12.55 15.76
N VAL A 292 0.81 -12.53 14.43
CA VAL A 292 0.59 -13.71 13.59
C VAL A 292 1.79 -14.00 12.70
N THR A 293 2.19 -15.26 12.65
CA THR A 293 3.25 -15.75 11.76
C THR A 293 2.62 -16.33 10.50
N LEU A 294 3.03 -15.81 9.33
CA LEU A 294 2.74 -16.41 8.03
C LEU A 294 3.91 -17.32 7.63
N THR A 295 3.58 -18.46 7.04
CA THR A 295 4.47 -19.49 6.52
C THR A 295 4.28 -19.69 5.01
N GLU A 296 5.17 -20.44 4.37
CA GLU A 296 5.14 -20.68 2.92
C GLU A 296 3.79 -21.27 2.45
N GLY A 297 3.20 -20.63 1.44
CA GLY A 297 1.88 -20.92 0.90
C GLY A 297 0.75 -20.10 1.52
N ASP A 298 0.94 -19.47 2.68
CA ASP A 298 -0.14 -18.75 3.34
C ASP A 298 -0.60 -17.53 2.54
N THR A 299 -1.94 -17.39 2.43
CA THR A 299 -2.56 -16.20 1.84
C THR A 299 -3.29 -15.43 2.93
N PHE A 300 -2.89 -14.17 3.11
CA PHE A 300 -3.37 -13.29 4.16
C PHE A 300 -4.06 -12.07 3.55
N PHE A 301 -5.19 -11.67 4.14
CA PHE A 301 -5.91 -10.45 3.77
C PHE A 301 -5.95 -9.48 4.93
N ILE A 302 -5.55 -8.25 4.66
CA ILE A 302 -5.56 -7.13 5.60
C ILE A 302 -6.68 -6.17 5.15
N PRO A 303 -7.77 -6.00 5.92
CA PRO A 303 -8.80 -5.03 5.58
C PRO A 303 -8.28 -3.59 5.69
N THR A 304 -8.98 -2.67 5.01
CA THR A 304 -8.85 -1.21 5.17
C THR A 304 -8.59 -0.79 6.63
N GLY A 305 -7.45 -0.11 6.83
CA GLY A 305 -7.15 0.64 8.06
C GLY A 305 -6.49 -0.14 9.19
N TRP A 306 -6.23 -1.43 9.04
CA TRP A 306 -5.49 -2.16 10.06
C TRP A 306 -4.06 -1.63 10.15
N ILE A 307 -3.72 -1.08 11.32
CA ILE A 307 -2.37 -0.60 11.60
C ILE A 307 -1.51 -1.84 11.85
N HIS A 308 -0.41 -1.98 11.11
CA HIS A 308 0.39 -3.20 11.18
C HIS A 308 1.88 -2.96 10.95
N ALA A 309 2.70 -3.80 11.55
CA ALA A 309 4.16 -3.87 11.35
C ALA A 309 4.55 -5.28 10.91
N VAL A 310 5.66 -5.42 10.20
CA VAL A 310 6.08 -6.69 9.58
C VAL A 310 7.55 -6.97 9.84
N TYR A 311 7.86 -8.16 10.37
CA TYR A 311 9.21 -8.69 10.51
C TYR A 311 9.43 -9.90 9.59
N THR A 312 10.69 -10.14 9.21
CA THR A 312 11.12 -11.16 8.26
C THR A 312 12.14 -12.10 8.91
N PRO A 313 11.71 -13.24 9.51
CA PRO A 313 12.62 -14.18 10.18
C PRO A 313 13.59 -14.91 9.25
N GLU A 314 13.23 -15.06 7.97
CA GLU A 314 13.96 -15.78 6.94
C GLU A 314 13.77 -15.08 5.59
N ASP A 315 14.74 -15.19 4.67
CA ASP A 315 14.66 -14.57 3.34
C ASP A 315 13.35 -14.99 2.63
N ALA A 316 12.54 -14.00 2.27
CA ALA A 316 11.16 -14.19 1.86
C ALA A 316 10.85 -13.57 0.50
N LEU A 317 10.02 -14.27 -0.28
CA LEU A 317 9.48 -13.84 -1.55
C LEU A 317 7.96 -13.87 -1.49
N VAL A 318 7.32 -12.75 -1.82
CA VAL A 318 5.88 -12.54 -1.65
C VAL A 318 5.29 -11.93 -2.91
N PHE A 319 4.07 -12.35 -3.23
CA PHE A 319 3.21 -11.69 -4.20
C PHE A 319 1.96 -11.16 -3.52
N GLY A 320 1.61 -9.91 -3.76
CA GLY A 320 0.45 -9.27 -3.15
C GLY A 320 -0.08 -8.11 -3.97
N GLY A 321 -0.99 -7.35 -3.40
CA GLY A 321 -1.60 -6.21 -4.07
C GLY A 321 -2.54 -5.41 -3.19
N ASN A 322 -2.69 -4.14 -3.54
CA ASN A 322 -3.52 -3.17 -2.84
C ASN A 322 -4.78 -2.86 -3.65
N PHE A 323 -5.93 -2.81 -2.99
CA PHE A 323 -7.23 -2.56 -3.63
C PHE A 323 -8.17 -1.73 -2.75
N LEU A 324 -9.00 -0.89 -3.37
CA LEU A 324 -10.09 -0.16 -2.71
C LEU A 324 -11.42 -0.84 -3.06
N HIS A 325 -12.41 -0.81 -2.17
CA HIS A 325 -13.70 -1.47 -2.40
C HIS A 325 -14.87 -0.76 -1.69
N SER A 326 -16.08 -0.92 -2.24
CA SER A 326 -17.24 -0.16 -1.78
C SER A 326 -17.69 -0.48 -0.34
N TYR A 327 -17.30 -1.62 0.21
CA TYR A 327 -17.57 -2.02 1.61
C TYR A 327 -16.62 -1.37 2.65
N GLY A 328 -15.63 -0.59 2.22
CA GLY A 328 -14.59 0.03 3.07
C GLY A 328 -14.65 1.56 3.14
N ILE A 329 -15.55 2.21 2.40
CA ILE A 329 -15.50 3.65 2.07
C ILE A 329 -15.29 4.57 3.28
N GLU A 330 -16.05 4.39 4.37
CA GLU A 330 -15.93 5.25 5.56
C GLU A 330 -14.50 5.26 6.10
N LYS A 331 -13.87 4.08 6.19
CA LYS A 331 -12.51 3.93 6.70
C LYS A 331 -11.46 4.38 5.70
N GLN A 332 -11.63 4.07 4.40
CA GLN A 332 -10.78 4.57 3.32
C GLN A 332 -10.68 6.11 3.38
N LEU A 333 -11.83 6.80 3.51
CA LEU A 333 -11.89 8.26 3.66
C LEU A 333 -11.25 8.75 4.96
N GLN A 334 -11.44 8.05 6.09
CA GLN A 334 -10.77 8.38 7.36
C GLN A 334 -9.24 8.30 7.24
N ILE A 335 -8.71 7.31 6.52
CA ILE A 335 -7.25 7.12 6.35
C ILE A 335 -6.67 8.19 5.44
N CYS A 336 -7.35 8.55 4.34
CA CYS A 336 -6.98 9.70 3.52
C CYS A 336 -6.92 11.01 4.34
N GLN A 337 -7.78 11.18 5.36
CA GLN A 337 -7.72 12.34 6.27
C GLN A 337 -6.53 12.25 7.23
N ILE A 338 -6.20 11.06 7.74
CA ILE A 338 -5.00 10.83 8.57
C ILE A 338 -3.74 11.12 7.76
N GLU A 339 -3.64 10.71 6.49
CA GLU A 339 -2.51 11.04 5.59
C GLU A 339 -2.35 12.54 5.35
N ASP A 340 -3.46 13.29 5.27
CA ASP A 340 -3.46 14.75 5.17
C ASP A 340 -2.96 15.41 6.46
N ALA A 341 -3.39 14.93 7.64
CA ALA A 341 -3.02 15.47 8.94
C ALA A 341 -1.58 15.12 9.38
N THR A 342 -1.14 13.88 9.11
CA THR A 342 0.19 13.38 9.50
C THR A 342 1.31 13.81 8.56
N HIS A 343 0.98 14.45 7.43
CA HIS A 343 1.93 14.84 6.39
C HIS A 343 2.85 13.69 5.93
N VAL A 344 2.31 12.47 5.84
CA VAL A 344 3.04 11.32 5.26
C VAL A 344 3.61 11.74 3.91
N SER A 345 4.94 11.70 3.81
CA SER A 345 5.82 12.20 2.72
C SER A 345 6.19 13.70 2.64
N VAL A 346 6.07 14.50 3.71
CA VAL A 346 6.65 15.86 3.76
C VAL A 346 7.85 15.94 4.72
N PRO A 347 9.09 16.13 4.22
CA PRO A 347 10.23 16.45 5.08
C PRO A 347 9.97 17.73 5.86
N ARG A 348 10.26 17.72 7.18
CA ARG A 348 9.89 18.80 8.11
C ARG A 348 10.39 20.19 7.71
N ALA A 349 11.45 20.27 6.92
CA ALA A 349 12.01 21.50 6.34
C ALA A 349 11.12 22.18 5.27
N PHE A 350 10.08 21.52 4.75
CA PHE A 350 9.19 22.07 3.71
C PHE A 350 7.86 22.63 4.23
N CYS A 351 7.47 22.34 5.48
CA CYS A 351 6.19 22.81 6.03
C CYS A 351 6.13 24.34 6.17
N ASP A 352 7.25 25.01 6.45
CA ASP A 352 7.32 26.47 6.60
C ASP A 352 7.02 27.24 5.29
N PHE A 353 7.04 26.56 4.14
CA PHE A 353 6.72 27.16 2.83
C PHE A 353 5.20 27.20 2.54
N PHE A 354 4.40 26.34 3.18
CA PHE A 354 2.98 26.16 2.82
C PHE A 354 2.06 27.32 3.21
N CYS A 355 2.54 28.25 4.04
CA CYS A 355 1.84 29.49 4.39
C CYS A 355 1.92 30.60 3.33
N ARG A 356 2.54 30.37 2.16
CA ARG A 356 2.78 31.39 1.13
C ARG A 356 2.37 31.01 -0.30
N GLY A 357 1.19 30.43 -0.49
CA GLY A 357 0.41 30.55 -1.74
C GLY A 357 0.95 29.92 -3.04
N GLU A 358 2.20 29.45 -3.06
CA GLU A 358 2.80 28.77 -4.20
C GLU A 358 2.58 27.25 -4.08
N ARG A 359 2.03 26.65 -5.15
CA ARG A 359 1.76 25.20 -5.24
C ARG A 359 3.06 24.41 -5.45
N GLY A 360 3.89 24.35 -4.42
CA GLY A 360 5.02 23.43 -4.34
C GLY A 360 4.53 21.98 -4.42
N LYS A 361 5.15 21.17 -5.29
CA LYS A 361 4.77 19.76 -5.49
C LYS A 361 5.03 18.97 -4.21
N VAL A 362 3.97 18.53 -3.54
CA VAL A 362 4.04 17.50 -2.47
C VAL A 362 4.60 16.20 -3.08
N PRO A 363 5.48 15.45 -2.40
CA PRO A 363 5.95 14.15 -2.90
C PRO A 363 4.84 13.09 -2.98
N VAL A 364 4.13 13.01 -4.11
CA VAL A 364 2.98 12.11 -4.35
C VAL A 364 3.33 10.60 -4.23
N LYS A 365 4.61 10.24 -4.11
CA LYS A 365 5.16 8.88 -4.24
C LYS A 365 4.55 7.83 -3.30
N PHE A 366 4.04 8.23 -2.12
CA PHE A 366 3.52 7.32 -1.09
C PHE A 366 2.01 7.38 -0.86
N ARG A 367 1.25 8.00 -1.77
CA ARG A 367 -0.22 8.10 -1.69
C ARG A 367 -0.88 7.33 -2.83
N TYR A 368 -2.14 6.92 -2.62
CA TYR A 368 -2.92 6.24 -3.65
C TYR A 368 -3.05 7.13 -4.91
N PRO A 369 -2.58 6.70 -6.10
CA PRO A 369 -2.67 7.51 -7.31
C PRO A 369 -4.13 7.77 -7.71
N PHE A 370 -4.44 8.99 -8.12
CA PHE A 370 -5.78 9.38 -8.60
C PHE A 370 -6.93 9.08 -7.61
N TYR A 371 -6.68 9.15 -6.30
CA TYR A 371 -7.66 8.78 -5.27
C TYR A 371 -8.98 9.57 -5.37
N ARG A 372 -8.92 10.88 -5.66
CA ARG A 372 -10.13 11.72 -5.73
C ARG A 372 -10.91 11.49 -7.02
N GLU A 373 -10.19 11.25 -8.11
CA GLU A 373 -10.72 10.89 -9.42
C GLU A 373 -11.42 9.53 -9.36
N MET A 374 -10.83 8.55 -8.67
CA MET A 374 -11.44 7.25 -8.39
C MET A 374 -12.78 7.42 -7.67
N LEU A 375 -12.86 8.24 -6.61
CA LEU A 375 -14.12 8.50 -5.90
C LEU A 375 -15.21 9.09 -6.81
N TRP A 376 -14.86 9.93 -7.79
CA TRP A 376 -15.81 10.42 -8.79
C TRP A 376 -16.31 9.32 -9.71
N TYR A 377 -15.43 8.42 -10.18
CA TYR A 377 -15.86 7.26 -10.95
C TYR A 377 -16.73 6.30 -10.12
N VAL A 378 -16.43 6.10 -8.82
CA VAL A 378 -17.29 5.27 -7.93
C VAL A 378 -18.72 5.82 -7.92
N LEU A 379 -18.88 7.13 -7.70
CA LEU A 379 -20.20 7.78 -7.70
C LEU A 379 -20.90 7.64 -9.06
N GLN A 380 -20.18 7.90 -10.17
CA GLN A 380 -20.73 7.77 -11.52
C GLN A 380 -21.18 6.34 -11.80
N ARG A 381 -20.42 5.31 -11.41
CA ARG A 381 -20.75 3.91 -11.66
C ARG A 381 -21.96 3.46 -10.87
N TYR A 382 -22.11 3.89 -9.62
CA TYR A 382 -23.34 3.63 -8.86
C TYR A 382 -24.57 4.28 -9.52
N VAL A 383 -24.46 5.53 -9.99
CA VAL A 383 -25.55 6.21 -10.70
C VAL A 383 -25.88 5.53 -12.05
N GLN A 384 -24.86 5.14 -12.82
CA GLN A 384 -25.04 4.45 -14.10
C GLN A 384 -25.70 3.08 -13.91
N CYS A 385 -25.20 2.26 -12.98
CA CYS A 385 -25.71 0.90 -12.77
C CYS A 385 -27.10 0.85 -12.12
N LEU A 386 -27.45 1.82 -11.25
CA LEU A 386 -28.73 1.82 -10.54
C LEU A 386 -29.83 2.63 -11.24
N LEU A 387 -29.48 3.71 -11.94
CA LEU A 387 -30.44 4.64 -12.57
C LEU A 387 -30.35 4.66 -14.10
N GLY A 388 -29.36 4.00 -14.71
CA GLY A 388 -29.14 4.02 -16.17
C GLY A 388 -28.56 5.34 -16.70
N ILE A 389 -28.19 6.28 -15.82
CA ILE A 389 -27.74 7.63 -16.20
C ILE A 389 -26.21 7.64 -16.31
N ASN A 390 -25.68 7.79 -17.52
CA ASN A 390 -24.24 8.04 -17.71
C ASN A 390 -23.93 9.53 -17.58
N HIS A 391 -23.01 9.88 -16.67
CA HIS A 391 -22.48 11.23 -16.49
C HIS A 391 -21.10 11.46 -17.15
N LEU A 392 -20.51 10.45 -17.78
CA LEU A 392 -19.27 10.57 -18.55
C LEU A 392 -19.53 11.14 -19.95
N THR A 393 -18.49 11.72 -20.54
CA THR A 393 -18.50 12.17 -21.94
C THR A 393 -18.23 11.03 -22.93
N CYS A 394 -18.05 9.79 -22.45
CA CYS A 394 -17.75 8.61 -23.24
C CYS A 394 -18.53 7.37 -22.76
N ASN A 395 -18.56 6.32 -23.60
CA ASN A 395 -19.05 4.98 -23.26
C ASN A 395 -17.95 4.19 -22.50
N GLU A 396 -18.18 2.89 -22.25
CA GLU A 396 -17.19 2.06 -21.56
C GLU A 396 -15.91 1.86 -22.39
N ASP A 397 -16.05 1.76 -23.71
CA ASP A 397 -14.97 1.59 -24.70
C ASP A 397 -14.15 2.86 -24.95
N GLY A 398 -14.63 4.03 -24.49
CA GLY A 398 -13.96 5.32 -24.64
C GLY A 398 -14.46 6.20 -25.79
N ASP A 399 -15.40 5.72 -26.61
CA ASP A 399 -16.03 6.51 -27.68
C ASP A 399 -16.84 7.68 -27.08
N PRO A 400 -16.80 8.88 -27.69
CA PRO A 400 -17.62 10.00 -27.26
C PRO A 400 -19.12 9.70 -27.28
N VAL A 401 -19.82 10.07 -26.21
CA VAL A 401 -21.28 10.02 -26.12
C VAL A 401 -21.83 11.42 -26.28
N ASP A 402 -22.82 11.59 -27.17
CA ASP A 402 -23.59 12.83 -27.29
C ASP A 402 -24.16 13.22 -25.92
N GLY A 403 -23.65 14.30 -25.34
CA GLY A 403 -24.03 14.74 -24.01
C GLY A 403 -25.53 15.01 -23.87
N PRO A 404 -26.09 14.95 -22.65
CA PRO A 404 -27.53 15.07 -22.44
C PRO A 404 -28.07 16.38 -23.04
N LYS A 405 -28.87 16.25 -24.10
CA LYS A 405 -29.53 17.37 -24.79
C LYS A 405 -30.45 18.08 -23.80
N ARG A 406 -29.98 19.20 -23.24
CA ARG A 406 -30.77 20.13 -22.39
C ARG A 406 -31.95 20.66 -23.20
N GLY A 407 -33.08 19.95 -23.16
CA GLY A 407 -34.27 20.29 -23.95
C GLY A 407 -35.35 19.21 -24.06
N ALA A 408 -35.01 17.93 -23.83
CA ALA A 408 -36.02 16.87 -23.80
C ALA A 408 -36.60 16.69 -22.38
N GLN A 409 -37.80 17.22 -22.13
CA GLN A 409 -38.63 16.74 -21.02
C GLN A 409 -39.01 15.28 -21.31
N GLN A 410 -38.32 14.33 -20.69
CA GLN A 410 -38.80 12.95 -20.68
C GLN A 410 -40.11 12.91 -19.87
N GLN A 411 -41.21 12.58 -20.55
CA GLN A 411 -42.47 12.26 -19.89
C GLN A 411 -42.22 11.08 -18.95
N ALA A 412 -42.72 11.20 -17.71
CA ALA A 412 -42.62 10.13 -16.73
C ALA A 412 -43.46 8.93 -17.19
N SER A 413 -42.82 7.94 -17.79
CA SER A 413 -43.35 6.57 -17.84
C SER A 413 -43.49 6.04 -16.42
N GLY A 414 -44.62 5.37 -16.13
CA GLY A 414 -45.03 4.98 -14.78
C GLY A 414 -44.09 4.01 -14.05
N PRO A 415 -44.43 3.61 -12.81
CA PRO A 415 -43.52 2.88 -11.94
C PRO A 415 -43.09 1.54 -12.56
N ALA A 416 -41.80 1.42 -12.83
CA ALA A 416 -41.20 0.16 -13.25
C ALA A 416 -41.34 -0.86 -12.12
N THR A 417 -42.09 -1.93 -12.36
CA THR A 417 -42.20 -3.05 -11.42
C THR A 417 -40.87 -3.77 -11.29
N PHE A 418 -40.29 -3.73 -10.10
CA PHE A 418 -39.02 -4.38 -9.78
C PHE A 418 -39.12 -5.90 -9.99
N HIS A 419 -38.33 -6.44 -10.93
CA HIS A 419 -38.10 -7.88 -11.07
C HIS A 419 -36.64 -8.18 -10.70
N PRO A 420 -36.34 -8.90 -9.60
CA PRO A 420 -34.97 -9.08 -9.09
C PRO A 420 -34.03 -9.95 -9.95
N SER A 421 -34.42 -10.31 -11.18
CA SER A 421 -33.78 -11.35 -11.99
C SER A 421 -32.66 -10.86 -12.93
N TYR A 422 -32.45 -9.55 -13.08
CA TYR A 422 -31.51 -9.00 -14.07
C TYR A 422 -30.04 -8.86 -13.61
N LEU A 423 -29.71 -9.22 -12.37
CA LEU A 423 -28.32 -9.29 -11.88
C LEU A 423 -27.67 -10.68 -12.03
N CYS A 424 -28.29 -11.61 -12.77
CA CYS A 424 -27.83 -13.02 -12.85
C CYS A 424 -27.75 -13.58 -14.29
N ALA A 425 -27.84 -12.74 -15.33
CA ALA A 425 -28.04 -13.22 -16.70
C ALA A 425 -27.25 -12.44 -17.77
N GLN A 426 -25.92 -12.36 -17.64
CA GLN A 426 -25.08 -12.02 -18.81
C GLN A 426 -23.64 -12.57 -18.83
N GLU A 427 -23.35 -13.69 -18.17
CA GLU A 427 -22.27 -14.60 -18.61
C GLU A 427 -22.71 -16.06 -18.47
N GLY A 428 -22.98 -16.72 -19.59
CA GLY A 428 -23.39 -18.12 -19.63
C GLY A 428 -22.19 -19.05 -19.75
N PHE A 429 -21.70 -19.57 -18.62
CA PHE A 429 -20.69 -20.64 -18.64
C PHE A 429 -21.32 -22.03 -18.63
N TYR A 430 -21.19 -22.72 -19.77
CA TYR A 430 -21.40 -24.15 -19.86
C TYR A 430 -20.34 -24.89 -19.04
N PHE A 431 -20.76 -25.56 -17.95
CA PHE A 431 -19.93 -26.58 -17.32
C PHE A 431 -19.81 -27.79 -18.24
N ILE A 432 -18.69 -27.90 -18.96
CA ILE A 432 -18.27 -29.16 -19.57
C ILE A 432 -17.83 -30.08 -18.43
N GLY A 433 -18.76 -30.90 -17.93
CA GLY A 433 -18.45 -31.90 -16.93
C GLY A 433 -17.53 -32.96 -17.51
N CYS A 434 -16.35 -33.15 -16.91
CA CYS A 434 -15.57 -34.37 -17.10
C CYS A 434 -16.41 -35.56 -16.62
N GLY A 435 -16.89 -36.38 -17.56
CA GLY A 435 -17.62 -37.60 -17.23
C GLY A 435 -16.70 -38.65 -16.60
N GLY A 436 -17.21 -39.38 -15.60
CA GLY A 436 -16.58 -40.61 -15.11
C GLY A 436 -16.35 -40.71 -13.61
N CYS A 437 -17.42 -40.80 -12.82
CA CYS A 437 -17.48 -41.68 -11.63
C CYS A 437 -18.90 -41.73 -11.06
N PRO A 438 -19.61 -42.89 -11.07
CA PRO A 438 -20.92 -43.01 -10.47
C PRO A 438 -20.81 -43.33 -8.97
N LEU A 439 -21.28 -42.43 -8.11
CA LEU A 439 -21.55 -42.73 -6.70
C LEU A 439 -23.06 -42.82 -6.49
N ASN A 440 -23.52 -44.04 -6.21
CA ASN A 440 -24.91 -44.33 -5.88
C ASN A 440 -25.33 -43.57 -4.60
N VAL A 441 -26.41 -42.81 -4.70
CA VAL A 441 -27.10 -42.26 -3.53
C VAL A 441 -28.26 -43.18 -3.20
N SER A 442 -28.10 -44.01 -2.16
CA SER A 442 -29.21 -44.74 -1.56
C SER A 442 -29.94 -43.83 -0.56
N ASN A 443 -31.18 -43.45 -0.88
CA ASN A 443 -32.05 -42.70 0.03
C ASN A 443 -32.44 -43.52 1.27
N SER A 444 -32.41 -42.91 2.44
CA SER A 444 -33.35 -43.21 3.54
C SER A 444 -33.40 -42.10 4.58
N TRP A 445 -34.51 -41.34 4.55
CA TRP A 445 -35.20 -40.64 5.64
C TRP A 445 -34.39 -39.79 6.64
#